data_AF-A0A536TD74-F1
#
_entry.id   AF-A0A536TD74-F1
#
_cell.length_a   1.000
_cell.length_b   1.000
_cell.length_c   1.000
_cell.angle_alpha   90.00
_cell.angle_beta   90.00
_cell.angle_gamma   90.00
#
_symmetry.space_group_name_H-M   'P 1'
#
loop_
_entity.id
_entity.type
_entity.pdbx_description
1 polymer ?
#
loop_
_entity_poly.entity_id
_entity_poly.type
_entity_poly.pdbx_seq_one_letter_code
_entity_poly.pdbx_strand_id
1 'polypeptide(L)'
;TPTAYGTPLAEGKETRIIDGRGYVLEYPISADFALIKAQKGDRWGNLVYRKTARNFGPIMASAAKCTVVQVREIVELGAIDPEVVVTPGIFVQRVVGVDVADALTQPQAAA
;
A
#
# COMPACT_ATOMS: atom_id res chain seq x y z
N THR A 1 3.19 -20.62 -5.07
CA THR A 1 3.69 -20.57 -3.67
C THR A 1 3.50 -21.92 -3.01
N PRO A 2 4.37 -22.37 -2.09
CA PRO A 2 4.12 -23.60 -1.31
C PRO A 2 3.04 -23.39 -0.24
N THR A 3 2.72 -22.14 0.11
CA THR A 3 1.64 -21.79 1.04
C THR A 3 0.31 -22.37 0.54
N ALA A 4 -0.49 -22.89 1.47
CA ALA A 4 -1.81 -23.49 1.24
C ALA A 4 -1.87 -24.83 0.49
N TYR A 5 -0.75 -25.37 -0.04
CA TYR A 5 -0.77 -26.68 -0.70
C TYR A 5 -1.27 -27.78 0.25
N GLY A 6 -2.22 -28.61 -0.21
CA GLY A 6 -2.82 -29.69 0.59
C GLY A 6 -3.82 -29.23 1.65
N THR A 7 -4.25 -27.96 1.63
CA THR A 7 -5.28 -27.41 2.53
C THR A 7 -6.53 -27.01 1.73
N PRO A 8 -7.68 -26.76 2.39
CA PRO A 8 -8.89 -26.29 1.71
C PRO A 8 -8.70 -24.99 0.91
N LEU A 9 -7.70 -24.16 1.26
CA LEU A 9 -7.38 -22.93 0.53
C LEU A 9 -6.83 -23.17 -0.89
N ALA A 10 -6.43 -24.40 -1.21
CA ALA A 10 -5.96 -24.80 -2.55
C ALA A 10 -7.08 -25.40 -3.42
N GLU A 11 -8.28 -25.62 -2.88
CA GLU A 11 -9.40 -26.18 -3.64
C GLU A 11 -9.77 -25.26 -4.81
N GLY A 12 -9.91 -25.85 -6.00
CA GLY A 12 -10.21 -25.11 -7.24
C GLY A 12 -9.05 -24.29 -7.82
N LYS A 13 -7.86 -24.28 -7.19
CA LYS A 13 -6.66 -23.61 -7.71
C LYS A 13 -5.77 -24.60 -8.46
N GLU A 14 -5.00 -24.09 -9.43
CA GLU A 14 -3.98 -24.90 -10.09
C GLU A 14 -2.88 -25.26 -9.10
N THR A 15 -2.49 -26.53 -9.07
CA THR A 15 -1.38 -27.02 -8.24
C THR A 15 -0.38 -27.80 -9.06
N ARG A 16 0.90 -27.76 -8.68
CA ARG A 16 1.98 -28.50 -9.33
C ARG A 16 2.99 -29.01 -8.31
N ILE A 17 3.61 -30.14 -8.62
CA ILE A 17 4.85 -30.57 -7.98
C ILE A 17 6.02 -30.04 -8.80
N ILE A 18 6.92 -29.28 -8.17
CA ILE A 18 8.12 -28.72 -8.77
C ILE A 18 9.28 -29.13 -7.85
N ASP A 19 10.27 -29.83 -8.40
CA ASP A 19 11.42 -30.37 -7.66
C ASP A 19 11.04 -31.14 -6.39
N GLY A 20 9.98 -31.96 -6.49
CA GLY A 20 9.49 -32.79 -5.39
C GLY A 20 8.67 -32.06 -4.33
N ARG A 21 8.42 -30.75 -4.48
CA ARG A 21 7.60 -29.95 -3.54
C ARG A 21 6.29 -29.49 -4.20
N GLY A 22 5.21 -29.51 -3.43
CA GLY A 22 3.89 -29.04 -3.88
C GLY A 22 3.74 -27.52 -3.81
N TYR A 23 3.12 -26.95 -4.84
CA TYR A 23 2.85 -25.52 -5.00
C TYR A 23 1.42 -25.28 -5.48
N VAL A 24 0.89 -24.12 -5.10
CA VAL A 24 -0.38 -23.54 -5.58
C VAL A 24 -0.07 -22.32 -6.45
N LEU A 25 -0.76 -22.20 -7.59
CA LEU A 25 -0.75 -20.99 -8.42
C LEU A 25 -1.64 -19.92 -7.78
N GLU A 26 -1.07 -18.74 -7.55
CA GLU A 26 -1.80 -17.54 -7.11
C GLU A 26 -1.58 -16.46 -8.15
N TYR A 27 -2.65 -15.81 -8.59
CA TYR A 27 -2.58 -14.71 -9.54
C TYR A 27 -2.30 -13.38 -8.82
N PRO A 28 -1.63 -12.42 -9.48
CA PRO A 28 -1.47 -11.07 -8.94
C PRO A 28 -2.84 -10.42 -8.67
N ILE A 29 -2.92 -9.67 -7.57
CA ILE A 29 -4.11 -8.87 -7.23
C ILE A 29 -3.88 -7.45 -7.73
N SER A 30 -4.82 -6.95 -8.53
CA SER A 30 -4.83 -5.56 -9.00
C SER A 30 -6.06 -4.82 -8.47
N ALA A 31 -5.95 -3.50 -8.35
CA ALA A 31 -7.07 -2.65 -7.94
C ALA A 31 -7.24 -1.43 -8.85
N ASP A 32 -8.45 -0.88 -8.90
CA ASP A 32 -8.66 0.43 -9.54
C ASP A 32 -8.11 1.56 -8.65
N PHE A 33 -8.29 1.42 -7.33
CA PHE A 33 -7.84 2.40 -6.35
C PHE A 33 -7.06 1.76 -5.19
N ALA A 34 -6.00 2.43 -4.75
CA ALA A 34 -5.33 2.15 -3.48
C ALA A 34 -5.47 3.36 -2.54
N LEU A 35 -6.09 3.14 -1.39
CA LEU A 35 -6.20 4.13 -0.32
C LEU A 35 -5.15 3.81 0.72
N ILE A 36 -4.11 4.62 0.81
CA ILE A 36 -2.94 4.35 1.65
C ILE A 36 -2.69 5.48 2.63
N LYS A 37 -2.03 5.15 3.75
CA LYS A 37 -1.61 6.12 4.76
C LYS A 37 -0.09 6.13 4.87
N ALA A 38 0.51 7.31 4.85
CA ALA A 38 1.94 7.51 5.05
C ALA A 38 2.21 8.60 6.11
N GLN A 39 3.45 8.68 6.56
CA GLN A 39 3.86 9.67 7.57
C GLN A 39 4.08 11.02 6.91
N LYS A 40 4.96 11.08 5.92
CA LYS A 40 5.21 12.29 5.12
C LYS A 40 5.11 11.98 3.64
N GLY A 41 4.74 12.98 2.85
CA GLY A 41 4.84 12.93 1.40
C GLY A 41 5.16 14.29 0.80
N ASP A 42 5.77 14.29 -0.37
CA ASP A 42 6.02 15.52 -1.14
C ASP A 42 5.01 15.69 -2.29
N ARG A 43 5.09 16.80 -3.01
CA ARG A 43 4.21 17.10 -4.16
C ARG A 43 4.37 16.12 -5.33
N TRP A 44 5.50 15.42 -5.43
CA TRP A 44 5.71 14.38 -6.45
C TRP A 44 5.17 13.02 -6.02
N GLY A 45 4.74 12.88 -4.77
CA GLY A 45 4.18 11.65 -4.23
C GLY A 45 5.22 10.72 -3.61
N ASN A 46 6.45 11.16 -3.35
CA ASN A 46 7.42 10.34 -2.62
C ASN A 46 6.98 10.19 -1.17
N LEU A 47 6.94 8.95 -0.65
CA LEU A 47 6.40 8.66 0.67
C LEU A 47 7.40 8.02 1.61
N VAL A 48 7.32 8.45 2.87
CA VAL A 48 7.97 7.80 4.02
C VAL A 48 6.91 7.33 5.02
N TYR A 49 7.18 6.21 5.67
CA TYR A 49 6.24 5.56 6.59
C TYR A 49 6.82 5.44 7.99
N ARG A 50 5.94 5.43 9.00
CA ARG A 50 6.35 5.29 10.40
C ARG A 50 6.30 3.83 10.84
N LYS A 51 7.46 3.18 10.96
CA LYS A 51 7.59 1.82 11.52
C LYS A 51 6.63 0.82 10.85
N THR A 52 5.81 0.12 11.63
CA THR A 52 4.87 -0.91 11.17
C THR A 52 3.68 -0.36 10.39
N ALA A 53 3.43 0.96 10.40
CA ALA A 53 2.41 1.58 9.57
C ALA A 53 2.72 1.51 8.06
N ARG A 54 3.91 1.05 7.68
CA ARG A 54 4.30 0.77 6.29
C ARG A 54 3.51 -0.38 5.67
N ASN A 55 3.33 -1.48 6.41
CA ASN A 55 2.67 -2.73 6.01
C ASN A 55 2.44 -2.94 4.48
N PHE A 56 1.19 -2.86 4.02
CA PHE A 56 0.76 -3.09 2.64
C PHE A 56 0.79 -1.83 1.78
N GLY A 57 1.00 -0.64 2.35
CA GLY A 57 0.93 0.64 1.65
C GLY A 57 1.73 0.65 0.34
N PRO A 58 3.05 0.38 0.38
CA PRO A 58 3.89 0.39 -0.83
C PRO A 58 3.46 -0.63 -1.89
N ILE A 59 3.10 -1.85 -1.47
CA ILE A 59 2.71 -2.91 -2.40
C ILE A 59 1.39 -2.56 -3.08
N MET A 60 0.39 -2.08 -2.33
CA MET A 60 -0.89 -1.67 -2.90
C MET A 60 -0.74 -0.44 -3.80
N ALA A 61 0.18 0.48 -3.50
CA ALA A 61 0.47 1.63 -4.37
C ALA A 61 0.90 1.20 -5.78
N SER A 62 1.73 0.15 -5.86
CA SER A 62 2.18 -0.41 -7.13
C SER A 62 1.14 -1.28 -7.86
N ALA A 63 0.16 -1.81 -7.12
CA ALA A 63 -0.84 -2.74 -7.63
C ALA A 63 -2.13 -2.05 -8.12
N ALA A 64 -2.26 -0.74 -7.92
CA ALA A 64 -3.46 0.01 -8.26
C ALA A 64 -3.25 0.96 -9.46
N LYS A 65 -4.32 1.19 -10.22
CA LYS A 65 -4.34 2.21 -11.29
C LYS A 65 -4.25 3.63 -10.73
N CYS A 66 -4.84 3.87 -9.56
CA CYS A 66 -4.86 5.17 -8.91
C CYS A 66 -4.66 5.04 -7.39
N THR A 67 -3.52 5.51 -6.91
CA THR A 67 -3.16 5.59 -5.51
C THR A 67 -3.46 6.98 -4.98
N VAL A 68 -4.27 7.01 -3.93
CA VAL A 68 -4.57 8.20 -3.13
C VAL A 68 -3.97 7.99 -1.75
N VAL A 69 -3.01 8.83 -1.38
CA VAL A 69 -2.34 8.75 -0.08
C VAL A 69 -2.80 9.86 0.84
N GLN A 70 -3.21 9.47 2.04
CA GLN A 70 -3.29 10.36 3.18
C GLN A 70 -1.92 10.47 3.86
N VAL A 71 -1.42 11.69 4.02
CA VAL A 71 -0.18 11.97 4.77
C VAL A 71 -0.46 12.86 5.97
N ARG A 72 0.33 12.68 7.04
CA ARG A 72 0.29 13.56 8.21
C ARG A 72 1.01 14.89 7.95
N GLU A 73 2.04 14.87 7.12
CA GLU A 73 2.86 16.04 6.82
C GLU A 73 3.15 16.07 5.31
N ILE A 74 2.73 17.13 4.63
CA ILE A 74 3.22 17.43 3.28
C ILE A 74 4.50 18.24 3.44
N VAL A 75 5.57 17.83 2.78
CA VAL A 75 6.87 18.51 2.81
C VAL A 75 7.24 19.04 1.43
N GLU A 76 8.15 20.01 1.40
CA GLU A 76 8.68 20.57 0.17
C GLU A 76 9.51 19.56 -0.63
N LEU A 77 9.63 19.79 -1.94
CA LEU A 77 10.47 18.96 -2.80
C LEU A 77 11.93 19.04 -2.35
N GLY A 78 12.60 17.89 -2.26
CA GLY A 78 13.96 17.77 -1.76
C GLY A 78 14.09 17.70 -0.22
N ALA A 79 12.99 17.87 0.53
CA ALA A 79 13.01 17.72 1.98
C ALA A 79 12.99 16.25 2.44
N ILE A 80 12.62 15.32 1.56
CA ILE A 80 12.74 13.87 1.80
C ILE A 80 14.09 13.42 1.25
N ASP A 81 14.91 12.82 2.12
CA ASP A 81 16.15 12.16 1.70
C ASP A 81 15.81 11.03 0.69
N PRO A 82 16.38 11.06 -0.53
CA PRO A 82 16.12 10.04 -1.55
C PRO A 82 16.35 8.61 -1.06
N GLU A 83 17.32 8.38 -0.17
CA GLU A 83 17.67 7.05 0.35
C GLU A 83 16.61 6.47 1.29
N VAL A 84 15.70 7.30 1.81
CA VAL A 84 14.65 6.85 2.75
C VAL A 84 13.27 6.78 2.11
N VAL A 85 13.13 7.12 0.82
CA VAL A 85 11.87 7.01 0.08
C VAL A 85 11.48 5.53 -0.01
N VAL A 86 10.31 5.19 0.54
CA VAL A 86 9.81 3.80 0.52
C VAL A 86 8.90 3.58 -0.68
N THR A 87 8.01 4.53 -0.95
CA THR A 87 7.14 4.50 -2.14
C THR A 87 7.53 5.66 -3.03
N PRO A 88 8.20 5.39 -4.16
CA PRO A 88 8.51 6.42 -5.14
C PRO A 88 7.24 7.06 -5.71
N GLY A 89 7.31 8.35 -6.00
CA GLY A 89 6.16 9.15 -6.46
C GLY A 89 5.49 8.65 -7.73
N ILE A 90 6.18 7.86 -8.56
CA ILE A 90 5.60 7.24 -9.76
C ILE A 90 4.38 6.35 -9.48
N PHE A 91 4.28 5.79 -8.27
CA PHE A 91 3.16 4.96 -7.84
C PHE A 91 2.03 5.74 -7.16
N VAL A 92 2.13 7.07 -7.08
CA VAL A 92 1.23 7.93 -6.29
C VAL A 92 0.64 9.02 -7.17
N GLN A 93 -0.69 9.00 -7.34
CA GLN A 93 -1.38 9.96 -8.20
C GLN A 93 -1.94 11.15 -7.42
N ARG A 94 -2.28 10.97 -6.14
CA ARG A 94 -2.86 12.03 -5.31
C ARG A 94 -2.32 11.98 -3.88
N VAL A 95 -1.82 13.10 -3.39
CA VAL A 95 -1.39 13.28 -2.00
C VAL A 95 -2.37 14.20 -1.30
N VAL A 96 -2.90 13.76 -0.16
CA VAL A 96 -3.85 14.51 0.67
C VAL A 96 -3.25 14.65 2.06
N GLY A 97 -2.93 15.89 2.44
CA GLY A 97 -2.53 16.23 3.80
C GLY A 97 -3.76 16.30 4.68
N VAL A 98 -3.73 15.64 5.84
CA VAL A 98 -4.81 15.74 6.82
C VAL A 98 -4.23 16.21 8.13
N ASP A 99 -4.70 17.38 8.58
CA ASP A 99 -4.35 17.90 9.88
C ASP A 99 -4.97 17.02 10.97
N VAL A 100 -4.20 16.74 12.01
CA VAL A 100 -4.65 15.91 13.14
C VAL A 100 -5.76 16.62 13.91
N ALA A 101 -5.81 17.95 13.84
CA ALA A 101 -6.89 18.75 14.42
C ALA A 101 -8.24 18.53 13.69
N ASP A 102 -8.24 18.40 12.37
CA ASP A 102 -9.46 18.26 11.56
C ASP A 102 -10.12 16.89 11.69
N ALA A 103 -9.34 15.85 11.99
CA ALA A 103 -9.85 14.47 12.10
C ALA A 103 -10.64 14.20 13.41
N LEU A 104 -10.50 15.06 14.42
CA LEU A 104 -11.18 14.92 15.73
C LEU A 104 -12.34 15.89 15.92
N THR A 105 -12.54 16.84 15.02
CA THR A 105 -13.58 17.87 15.07
C THR A 105 -14.76 17.61 14.12
N GLN A 106 -14.68 16.60 13.25
CA GLN A 106 -15.83 16.18 12.47
C GLN A 106 -16.76 15.31 13.34
N PRO A 107 -18.03 15.70 13.57
CA PRO A 107 -18.97 14.81 14.24
C PRO A 107 -19.07 13.53 13.41
N GLN A 108 -18.91 12.38 14.06
CA GLN A 108 -19.26 11.09 13.45
C GLN A 108 -20.68 11.24 12.91
N ALA A 109 -20.83 11.20 11.58
CA ALA A 109 -22.13 11.29 10.95
C ALA A 109 -23.00 10.17 11.54
N ALA A 110 -23.94 10.57 12.40
CA ALA A 110 -24.94 9.69 12.97
C ALA A 110 -25.78 9.14 11.81
N ALA A 111 -26.09 7.85 11.93
CA ALA A 111 -27.00 7.10 11.06
C ALA A 111 -28.36 7.79 10.90
#